data_AF-A0A7Y5X327-F1
#
_entry.id   AF-A0A7Y5X327-F1
#
_cell.length_a   1.000
_cell.length_b   1.000
_cell.length_c   1.000
_cell.angle_alpha   90.00
_cell.angle_beta   90.00
_cell.angle_gamma   90.00
#
_symmetry.space_group_name_H-M   'P 1'
#
loop_
_entity.id
_entity.type
_entity.pdbx_description
1 polymer ?
#
loop_
_entity_poly.entity_id
_entity_poly.type
_entity_poly.pdbx_seq_one_letter_code
_entity_poly.pdbx_strand_id
1 'polypeptide(L)' 'PPHWVGTTIRWDVDARDGGSTVSFRHDGFPDEEEAGRVAYTWGQIMVKLKQYAETGRADPVFTQ' A
#
# COMPACT_ATOMS: atom_id res chain seq x y z
N PRO A 1 -0.08 6.85 -11.91
CA PRO A 1 0.19 8.24 -12.31
C PRO A 1 1.30 8.29 -13.38
N PRO A 2 1.40 9.34 -14.21
CA PRO A 2 2.46 9.44 -15.22
C PRO A 2 3.87 9.33 -14.63
N HIS A 3 4.08 9.80 -13.40
CA HIS A 3 5.36 9.70 -12.69
C HIS A 3 5.72 8.30 -12.17
N TRP A 4 4.77 7.35 -12.14
CA TRP A 4 5.05 5.95 -11.78
C TRP A 4 5.42 5.08 -12.98
N VAL A 5 5.56 5.65 -14.18
CA VAL A 5 6.00 4.87 -15.34
C VAL A 5 7.41 4.34 -15.08
N GLY A 6 7.59 3.02 -15.20
CA GLY A 6 8.86 2.35 -14.93
C GLY A 6 9.05 1.86 -13.49
N THR A 7 8.14 2.18 -12.57
CA THR A 7 8.13 1.60 -11.23
C THR A 7 7.41 0.25 -11.21
N THR A 8 7.67 -0.56 -10.18
CA THR A 8 6.95 -1.83 -9.97
C THR A 8 6.30 -1.84 -8.60
N ILE A 9 5.06 -2.32 -8.55
CA ILE A 9 4.34 -2.60 -7.31
C ILE A 9 4.25 -4.12 -7.14
N ARG A 10 4.70 -4.62 -6.00
CA ARG A 10 4.62 -6.04 -5.62
C ARG A 10 3.84 -6.20 -4.32
N TRP A 11 3.02 -7.24 -4.29
CA TRP A 11 2.28 -7.69 -3.13
C TRP A 11 2.62 -9.15 -2.89
N ASP A 12 3.17 -9.44 -1.73
CA ASP A 12 3.42 -10.80 -1.28
C ASP A 12 2.48 -11.08 -0.10
N VAL A 13 1.65 -12.11 -0.22
CA VAL A 13 0.64 -12.47 0.78
C VAL A 13 0.93 -13.86 1.32
N ASP A 14 1.30 -13.92 2.59
CA ASP A 14 1.55 -15.17 3.28
C ASP A 14 0.39 -15.48 4.22
N ALA A 15 -0.20 -16.66 4.07
CA ALA A 15 -1.16 -17.18 5.03
C ALA A 15 -0.50 -17.37 6.40
N ARG A 16 -1.22 -17.03 7.47
CA ARG A 16 -0.83 -17.25 8.87
C ARG A 16 -2.05 -17.75 9.63
N ASP A 17 -1.84 -18.42 10.76
CA ASP A 17 -2.97 -18.86 11.59
C ASP A 17 -3.79 -17.65 12.05
N GLY A 18 -5.08 -17.63 11.68
CA GLY A 18 -6.00 -16.56 12.01
C GLY A 18 -5.85 -15.28 11.18
N GLY A 19 -5.06 -15.27 10.10
CA GLY A 19 -4.93 -14.10 9.24
C GLY A 19 -3.93 -14.24 8.08
N SER A 20 -3.34 -13.12 7.68
CA SER A 20 -2.31 -13.10 6.64
C SER A 20 -1.33 -11.97 6.90
N THR A 21 -0.07 -12.17 6.51
CA THR A 21 0.91 -11.08 6.41
C THR A 21 0.89 -10.58 4.97
N VAL A 22 0.72 -9.27 4.79
CA VAL A 22 0.80 -8.62 3.49
C VAL A 22 2.07 -7.78 3.47
N SER A 23 2.99 -8.12 2.57
CA SER A 23 4.20 -7.35 2.31
C SER A 23 4.02 -6.54 1.03
N PHE A 24 4.05 -5.23 1.16
CA PHE A 24 3.92 -4.29 0.05
C PHE A 24 5.29 -3.72 -0.32
N ARG A 25 5.59 -3.67 -1.63
CA ARG A 25 6.76 -2.96 -2.16
C ARG A 25 6.37 -2.14 -3.37
N HIS A 26 6.84 -0.90 -3.39
CA HIS A 26 6.83 -0.05 -4.58
C HIS A 26 8.27 0.40 -4.84
N ASP A 27 8.88 -0.13 -5.89
CA ASP A 27 10.29 0.08 -6.21
C ASP A 27 10.47 0.66 -7.62
N GLY A 28 11.71 1.06 -7.95
CA GLY A 28 12.05 1.63 -9.27
C GLY A 28 11.88 3.15 -9.38
N PHE A 29 11.72 3.86 -8.26
CA PHE A 29 11.70 5.32 -8.28
C PHE A 29 13.06 5.90 -8.66
N PRO A 30 13.11 6.89 -9.58
CA PRO A 30 14.33 7.61 -9.90
C PRO A 30 14.68 8.70 -8.85
N ASP A 31 13.70 9.12 -8.05
CA ASP A 31 13.81 10.17 -7.03
C ASP A 31 13.42 9.63 -5.65
N GLU A 32 14.31 9.78 -4.66
CA GLU A 32 14.09 9.35 -3.28
C GLU A 32 13.05 10.22 -2.56
N GLU A 33 12.91 11.51 -2.92
CA GLU A 33 11.92 12.39 -2.29
C GLU A 33 10.50 11.96 -2.69
N GLU A 34 10.28 11.67 -3.98
CA GLU A 34 9.06 11.08 -4.47
C GLU A 34 8.77 9.73 -3.80
N ALA A 35 9.76 8.84 -3.70
CA ALA A 35 9.60 7.56 -3.03
C ALA A 35 9.14 7.74 -1.57
N GLY A 36 9.70 8.71 -0.85
CA GLY A 36 9.31 9.06 0.51
C GLY A 36 7.86 9.53 0.63
N ARG A 37 7.43 10.47 -0.23
CA ARG A 37 6.03 10.96 -0.25
C ARG A 37 5.05 9.82 -0.55
N VAL A 38 5.38 8.99 -1.55
CA VAL A 38 4.53 7.85 -1.94
C VAL A 38 4.47 6.79 -0.83
N ALA A 39 5.59 6.51 -0.14
CA ALA A 39 5.64 5.58 0.98
C ALA A 39 4.74 6.03 2.14
N TYR A 40 4.73 7.33 2.47
CA TYR A 40 3.85 7.87 3.51
C TYR A 40 2.37 7.60 3.21
N THR A 41 1.93 7.89 1.98
CA THR A 41 0.55 7.63 1.54
C THR A 41 0.21 6.14 1.55
N TRP A 42 1.12 5.27 1.09
CA TRP A 42 0.91 3.81 1.17
C TRP A 42 0.76 3.33 2.62
N GLY A 43 1.51 3.90 3.56
CA GLY A 43 1.34 3.61 4.99
C GLY A 43 -0.09 3.85 5.47
N GLN A 44 -0.70 4.97 5.08
CA GLN A 44 -2.10 5.29 5.42
C GLN A 44 -3.07 4.30 4.75
N ILE A 45 -2.85 3.94 3.49
CA ILE A 45 -3.67 2.97 2.75
C ILE A 45 -3.60 1.59 3.40
N MET A 46 -2.41 1.13 3.85
CA MET A 46 -2.25 -0.18 4.49
C MET A 46 -3.03 -0.31 5.79
N VAL A 47 -3.11 0.76 6.57
CA VAL A 47 -3.94 0.80 7.78
C VAL A 47 -5.42 0.62 7.43
N LYS A 48 -5.93 1.34 6.42
CA LYS A 48 -7.34 1.23 5.99
C LYS A 48 -7.64 -0.14 5.39
N LEU A 49 -6.71 -0.70 4.61
CA LEU A 49 -6.83 -2.03 4.04
C LEU A 49 -6.98 -3.09 5.14
N LYS A 50 -6.13 -3.04 6.18
CA LYS A 50 -6.25 -3.96 7.33
C LYS A 50 -7.61 -3.82 8.02
N GLN A 51 -8.03 -2.59 8.33
CA GLN A 51 -9.32 -2.33 8.98
C GLN A 51 -10.49 -2.88 8.15
N TYR A 52 -10.47 -2.66 6.84
CA TYR A 52 -11.49 -3.19 5.95
C TYR A 52 -11.48 -4.72 5.91
N ALA A 53 -10.31 -5.36 5.80
CA ALA A 53 -10.19 -6.81 5.79
C ALA A 53 -10.70 -7.46 7.08
N GLU A 54 -10.50 -6.81 8.23
CA GLU A 54 -10.92 -7.34 9.54
C GLU A 54 -12.39 -7.08 9.87
N THR A 55 -12.99 -6.01 9.34
CA THR A 55 -14.32 -5.53 9.78
C THR A 55 -15.37 -5.44 8.68
N GLY A 56 -14.97 -5.45 7.41
CA GLY A 56 -15.83 -5.23 6.25
C GLY A 56 -16.31 -3.79 6.06
N ARG A 57 -15.87 -2.83 6.90
CA ARG A 57 -16.33 -1.44 6.84
C ARG A 57 -15.35 -0.57 6.06
N ALA A 58 -15.85 0.10 5.03
CA ALA A 58 -15.04 1.01 4.21
C ALA A 58 -14.77 2.32 4.95
N ASP A 59 -13.51 2.75 4.93
CA ASP A 59 -13.04 4.05 5.45
C ASP A 59 -11.94 4.56 4.52
N PRO A 60 -12.30 5.19 3.39
CA PRO A 60 -11.38 5.50 2.31
C PRO A 60 -10.41 6.63 2.68
N VAL A 61 -9.13 6.46 2.32
CA VAL A 61 -8.09 7.51 2.51
C VAL A 61 -8.39 8.75 1.67
N PHE A 62 -8.90 8.54 0.45
CA PHE A 62 -9.28 9.62 -0.45
C PHE A 62 -10.79 9.69 -0.50
N THR A 63 -11.34 10.84 -0.12
CA THR A 63 -12.73 11.20 -0.37
C THR A 63 -12.73 12.27 -1.46
N GLN A 64 -13.65 12.17 -2.42
CA GLN A 64 -13.77 13.16 -3.49
C GLN A 64 -14.25 14.51 -2.94
#